data_AF-A0A7J4K9L8-F1
#
_entry.id   AF-A0A7J4K9L8-F1
#
_cell.length_a   1.000
_cell.length_b   1.000
_cell.length_c   1.000
_cell.angle_alpha   90.00
_cell.angle_beta   90.00
_cell.angle_gamma   90.00
#
_symmetry.space_group_name_H-M   'P 1'
#
loop_
_entity.id
_entity.type
_entity.pdbx_description
1 polymer ?
#
loop_
_entity_poly.entity_id
_entity_poly.type
_entity_poly.pdbx_seq_one_letter_code
_entity_poly.pdbx_strand_id
1 'polypeptide(L)'
;MHARESNQHMAGNIRVTDEVAAYITKRQCDFRISTSCGGPILLPVSIKPPKPTDFQVPAGEFTIFISVHQARYLSTVHMGMVPFFMDEMDEGQPCSHEF
;
A
#
# COMPACT_ATOMS: atom_id res chain seq x y z
N MET A 1 19.46 -2.98 19.47
CA MET A 1 19.23 -2.95 18.00
C MET A 1 18.13 -3.93 17.54
N HIS A 2 17.21 -4.36 18.41
CA HIS A 2 16.24 -5.44 18.11
C HIS A 2 14.93 -4.99 17.45
N ALA A 3 14.70 -3.68 17.26
CA ALA A 3 13.44 -3.18 16.74
C ALA A 3 13.28 -3.33 15.23
N ARG A 4 14.36 -3.59 14.46
CA ARG A 4 14.31 -3.67 12.98
C ARG A 4 13.91 -5.07 12.49
N GLU A 5 14.42 -6.12 13.14
CA GLU A 5 14.17 -7.52 12.77
C GLU A 5 12.73 -7.96 13.11
N SER A 6 12.24 -7.65 14.31
CA SER A 6 10.86 -7.94 14.72
C SER A 6 9.82 -7.24 13.82
N ASN A 7 10.21 -6.07 13.30
CA ASN A 7 9.42 -5.26 12.41
C ASN A 7 9.33 -5.91 11.01
N GLN A 8 10.43 -6.41 10.47
CA GLN A 8 10.42 -7.16 9.19
C GLN A 8 9.60 -8.45 9.27
N HIS A 9 9.64 -9.16 10.41
CA HIS A 9 8.81 -10.35 10.63
C HIS A 9 7.29 -10.05 10.59
N MET A 10 6.83 -8.90 11.11
CA MET A 10 5.41 -8.54 11.03
C MET A 10 4.97 -8.16 9.61
N ALA A 11 5.84 -7.48 8.85
CA ALA A 11 5.57 -7.21 7.43
C ALA A 11 5.41 -8.50 6.61
N GLY A 12 6.18 -9.55 6.95
CA GLY A 12 6.11 -10.87 6.31
C GLY A 12 4.78 -11.63 6.50
N ASN A 13 3.92 -11.20 7.42
CA ASN A 13 2.62 -11.82 7.67
C ASN A 13 1.45 -11.15 6.93
N ILE A 14 1.68 -10.03 6.24
CA ILE A 14 0.63 -9.30 5.54
C ILE A 14 0.53 -9.82 4.11
N ARG A 15 -0.57 -10.50 3.80
CA ARG A 15 -0.81 -11.05 2.45
C ARG A 15 -1.32 -9.96 1.51
N VAL A 16 -0.72 -9.81 0.34
CA VAL A 16 -1.33 -9.04 -0.77
C VAL A 16 -2.11 -10.00 -1.65
N THR A 17 -3.35 -9.65 -1.98
CA THR A 17 -4.16 -10.47 -2.91
C THR A 17 -3.70 -10.28 -4.36
N ASP A 18 -3.91 -11.30 -5.20
CA ASP A 18 -3.52 -11.24 -6.62
C ASP A 18 -4.20 -10.09 -7.36
N GLU A 19 -5.47 -9.79 -7.02
CA GLU A 19 -6.22 -8.67 -7.59
C GLU A 19 -5.56 -7.32 -7.29
N VAL A 20 -5.10 -7.12 -6.04
CA VAL A 20 -4.38 -5.90 -5.66
C VAL A 20 -3.02 -5.85 -6.34
N ALA A 21 -2.29 -6.97 -6.45
CA ALA A 21 -1.02 -7.01 -7.16
C ALA A 21 -1.18 -6.64 -8.64
N ALA A 22 -2.23 -7.15 -9.31
CA ALA A 22 -2.57 -6.80 -10.68
C ALA A 22 -2.96 -5.32 -10.82
N TYR A 23 -3.77 -4.80 -9.88
CA TYR A 23 -4.14 -3.38 -9.83
C TYR A 23 -2.92 -2.46 -9.71
N ILE A 24 -2.01 -2.76 -8.79
CA ILE A 24 -0.78 -1.99 -8.58
C ILE A 24 0.12 -2.06 -9.81
N THR A 25 0.27 -3.25 -10.39
CA THR A 25 1.08 -3.47 -11.60
C THR A 25 0.53 -2.67 -12.79
N LYS A 26 -0.79 -2.62 -12.97
CA LYS A 26 -1.44 -1.81 -14.00
C LYS A 26 -1.11 -0.32 -13.87
N ARG A 27 -1.07 0.19 -12.63
CA ARG A 27 -0.83 1.62 -12.33
C ARG A 27 0.63 2.03 -12.27
N GLN A 28 1.52 1.04 -12.17
CA GLN A 28 2.97 1.20 -12.18
C GLN A 28 3.50 2.19 -11.13
N CYS A 29 2.97 2.12 -9.90
CA CYS A 29 3.43 2.94 -8.79
C CYS A 29 3.31 2.26 -7.44
N ASP A 30 4.04 2.80 -6.47
CA ASP A 30 3.91 2.41 -5.08
C ASP A 30 2.64 2.97 -4.44
N PHE A 31 2.18 2.25 -3.42
CA PHE A 31 0.98 2.61 -2.66
C PHE A 31 1.25 2.64 -1.17
N ARG A 32 0.36 3.27 -0.43
CA ARG A 32 0.39 3.35 1.02
C ARG A 32 -0.99 3.09 1.60
N ILE A 33 -1.04 2.20 2.60
CA ILE A 33 -2.23 2.04 3.44
C ILE A 33 -2.39 3.28 4.33
N SER A 34 -3.56 3.90 4.23
CA SER A 34 -3.97 5.05 5.04
C SER A 34 -5.26 4.72 5.80
N THR A 35 -5.53 5.46 6.86
CA THR A 35 -6.78 5.28 7.63
C THR A 35 -7.79 6.33 7.18
N SER A 36 -9.02 5.89 6.91
CA SER A 36 -10.18 6.75 6.71
C SER A 36 -11.27 6.46 7.75
N CYS A 37 -12.31 7.28 7.79
CA CYS A 37 -13.48 7.03 8.63
C CYS A 37 -14.21 5.72 8.28
N GLY A 38 -14.07 5.23 7.05
CA GLY A 38 -14.66 3.98 6.56
C GLY A 38 -13.74 2.76 6.67
N GLY A 39 -12.56 2.91 7.28
CA GLY A 39 -11.57 1.83 7.38
C GLY A 39 -10.29 2.10 6.57
N PRO A 40 -9.41 1.09 6.42
CA PRO A 40 -8.16 1.22 5.70
C PRO A 40 -8.40 1.45 4.21
N ILE A 41 -7.64 2.37 3.63
CA ILE A 41 -7.67 2.69 2.20
C ILE A 41 -6.27 2.61 1.59
N LEU A 42 -6.18 2.18 0.34
CA LEU A 42 -4.95 2.06 -0.45
C LEU A 42 -4.81 3.30 -1.35
N LEU A 43 -3.82 4.14 -1.08
CA LEU A 43 -3.59 5.40 -1.81
C LEU A 43 -2.21 5.38 -2.51
N PRO A 44 -2.04 5.94 -3.71
CA PRO A 44 -0.74 6.14 -4.32
C PRO A 44 0.19 6.97 -3.41
N VAL A 45 1.49 6.69 -3.46
CA VAL A 45 2.48 7.45 -2.69
C VAL A 45 2.56 8.93 -3.09
N SER A 46 2.16 9.27 -4.32
CA SER A 46 2.03 10.66 -4.77
C SER A 46 0.98 11.45 -3.99
N ILE A 47 -0.07 10.78 -3.49
CA ILE A 47 -1.10 11.38 -2.63
C ILE A 47 -0.68 11.30 -1.16
N LYS A 48 -0.19 10.14 -0.72
CA LYS A 48 0.23 9.93 0.66
C LYS A 48 1.64 9.30 0.71
N PRO A 49 2.70 10.12 0.81
CA PRO A 49 4.08 9.63 0.84
C PRO A 49 4.33 8.68 2.02
N PRO A 50 5.25 7.71 1.91
CA PRO A 50 5.59 6.80 2.99
C PRO A 50 6.28 7.52 4.17
N LYS A 51 6.22 6.92 5.36
CA LYS A 51 7.03 7.34 6.51
C LYS A 51 8.23 6.41 6.69
N PRO A 52 9.34 6.87 7.29
CA PRO A 52 10.52 6.03 7.55
C PRO A 52 10.24 4.79 8.40
N THR A 53 9.17 4.84 9.20
CA THR A 53 8.72 3.75 10.06
C THR A 53 7.74 2.81 9.38
N ASP A 54 7.34 3.06 8.14
CA ASP A 54 6.40 2.20 7.46
C ASP A 54 7.09 0.88 7.07
N PHE A 55 6.35 -0.22 7.20
CA PHE A 55 6.70 -1.49 6.61
C PHE A 55 6.60 -1.43 5.10
N GLN A 56 7.53 -2.12 4.44
CA GLN A 56 7.52 -2.32 3.00
C GLN A 56 7.01 -3.73 2.73
N VAL A 57 5.85 -3.82 2.09
CA VAL A 57 5.23 -5.08 1.69
C VAL A 57 5.32 -5.18 0.16
N PRO A 58 6.05 -6.16 -0.40
CA PRO A 58 6.16 -6.33 -1.84
C PRO A 58 4.82 -6.62 -2.51
N ALA A 59 4.59 -6.02 -3.67
CA ALA A 59 3.43 -6.23 -4.54
C ALA A 59 3.89 -6.24 -6.01
N GLY A 60 4.51 -7.35 -6.43
CA GLY A 60 5.22 -7.41 -7.71
C GLY A 60 6.49 -6.57 -7.68
N GLU A 61 6.68 -5.73 -8.70
CA GLU A 61 7.81 -4.78 -8.81
C GLU A 61 7.62 -3.52 -7.94
N PHE A 62 6.46 -3.36 -7.32
CA PHE A 62 6.08 -2.17 -6.54
C PHE A 62 5.92 -2.52 -5.06
N THR A 63 5.84 -1.49 -4.23
CA THR A 63 5.78 -1.60 -2.78
C THR A 63 4.49 -1.01 -2.23
N ILE A 64 3.88 -1.72 -1.28
CA ILE A 64 2.84 -1.18 -0.41
C ILE A 64 3.47 -0.80 0.93
N PHE A 65 3.39 0.48 1.28
CA PHE A 65 3.84 1.01 2.55
C PHE A 65 2.74 0.95 3.61
N ILE A 66 3.05 0.42 4.78
CA ILE A 66 2.05 0.22 5.85
C ILE A 66 2.62 0.72 7.17
N SER A 67 1.92 1.62 7.85
CA SER A 67 2.36 2.10 9.16
C SER A 67 2.56 0.95 10.14
N VAL A 68 3.65 1.00 10.93
CA VAL A 68 3.88 0.08 12.07
C VAL A 68 2.71 -0.04 13.03
N HIS A 69 1.87 1.00 13.12
CA HIS A 69 0.67 1.00 13.96
C HIS A 69 -0.50 0.27 13.29
N GLN A 70 -0.65 0.39 11.97
CA GLN A 70 -1.75 -0.23 11.22
C GLN A 70 -1.49 -1.72 10.98
N ALA A 71 -0.24 -2.10 10.68
CA ALA A 71 0.16 -3.46 10.34
C ALA A 71 -0.17 -4.50 11.43
N ARG A 72 -0.25 -4.08 12.70
CA ARG A 72 -0.67 -4.97 13.81
C ARG A 72 -2.12 -5.46 13.69
N TYR A 73 -2.93 -4.77 12.89
CA TYR A 73 -4.35 -5.04 12.72
C TYR A 73 -4.69 -5.47 11.28
N LEU A 74 -3.68 -5.66 10.45
CA LEU A 74 -3.83 -5.95 9.03
C LEU A 74 -3.20 -7.30 8.71
N SER A 75 -3.99 -8.23 8.20
CA SER A 75 -3.51 -9.54 7.74
C SER A 75 -3.51 -9.67 6.21
N THR A 76 -4.32 -8.85 5.52
CA THR A 76 -4.49 -8.95 4.06
C THR A 76 -4.81 -7.59 3.45
N VAL A 77 -4.17 -7.28 2.32
CA VAL A 77 -4.53 -6.15 1.45
C VAL A 77 -5.38 -6.66 0.29
N HIS A 78 -6.60 -6.14 0.17
CA HIS A 78 -7.61 -6.59 -0.82
C HIS A 78 -8.30 -5.39 -1.51
N MET A 79 -8.98 -5.66 -2.63
CA MET A 79 -9.58 -4.61 -3.47
C MET A 79 -10.59 -3.70 -2.77
N GLY A 80 -11.30 -4.20 -1.74
CA GLY A 80 -12.16 -3.35 -0.91
C GLY A 80 -11.46 -2.20 -0.15
N MET A 81 -10.13 -2.15 -0.16
CA MET A 81 -9.35 -1.00 0.36
C MET A 81 -9.08 0.05 -0.72
N VAL A 82 -9.29 -0.25 -2.00
CA VAL A 82 -9.17 0.73 -3.08
C VAL A 82 -10.40 1.65 -3.03
N PRO A 83 -10.23 2.97 -2.83
CA PRO A 83 -11.37 3.87 -2.87
C PRO A 83 -12.05 3.89 -4.24
N PHE A 84 -13.39 3.89 -4.27
CA PHE A 84 -14.18 3.85 -5.52
C PHE A 84 -13.84 4.95 -6.53
N PHE A 85 -13.44 6.14 -6.05
CA PHE A 85 -13.06 7.27 -6.90
C PHE A 85 -11.69 7.11 -7.56
N MET A 86 -10.87 6.12 -7.14
CA MET A 86 -9.59 5.86 -7.79
C MET A 86 -9.75 5.36 -9.22
N ASP A 87 -10.78 4.58 -9.49
CA ASP A 87 -11.02 4.00 -10.82
C ASP A 87 -11.43 5.08 -11.83
N GLU A 88 -12.14 6.12 -11.37
CA GLU A 88 -12.53 7.29 -12.19
C GLU A 88 -11.32 8.16 -12.56
N MET A 89 -10.27 8.16 -11.73
CA MET A 89 -9.02 8.88 -11.99
C MET A 89 -8.08 8.12 -12.94
N ASP A 90 -8.43 6.88 -13.35
CA ASP A 90 -7.55 5.95 -14.08
C ASP A 90 -7.69 5.99 -15.61
N GLU A 91 -8.62 6.77 -16.17
CA GLU A 91 -8.79 6.89 -17.64
C GLU A 91 -7.72 7.77 -18.32
N GLY A 92 -6.43 7.55 -18.01
CA GLY A 92 -5.38 8.02 -18.91
C GLY A 92 -4.03 8.46 -18.32
N GLN A 93 -3.74 8.24 -17.02
CA GLN A 93 -2.44 8.69 -16.49
C GLN A 93 -1.81 7.68 -15.53
N PRO A 94 -0.67 7.04 -15.91
CA PRO A 94 0.18 6.37 -14.93
C PRO A 94 0.64 7.41 -13.89
N CYS A 95 0.98 6.94 -12.69
CA CYS A 95 1.50 7.74 -11.58
C CYS A 95 2.87 8.41 -11.91
N SER A 96 2.98 9.21 -12.97
CA SER A 96 4.16 10.00 -13.30
C SER A 96 3.88 11.47 -12.99
N HIS A 97 4.25 11.91 -11.80
CA HIS A 97 4.81 13.25 -11.64
C HIS A 97 6.27 13.04 -11.28
N GLU A 98 7.12 13.22 -12.28
CA GLU A 98 8.56 13.33 -12.08
C GLU A 98 8.82 14.50 -11.12
N PHE A 99 9.64 14.26 -10.09
CA PHE A 99 10.20 15.31 -9.24
C PHE A 99 11.65 15.55 -9.65
#